data_AF-A0A420CLI3-F1
#
_entry.id   AF-A0A420CLI3-F1
#
_cell.length_a   1.000
_cell.length_b   1.000
_cell.length_c   1.000
_cell.angle_alpha   90.00
_cell.angle_beta   90.00
_cell.angle_gamma   90.00
#
_symmetry.space_group_name_H-M   'P 1'
#
loop_
_entity.id
_entity.type
_entity.pdbx_description
1 polymer ?
#
loop_
_entity_poly.entity_id
_entity_poly.type
_entity_poly.pdbx_seq_one_letter_code
_entity_poly.pdbx_strand_id
1 'polypeptide(L)'
;MIQKASEPIAKSSSNSQFSIKAALEKKEEIKKDDFAEIKDENLPSNHFSQTDLDREWDIFLKNTAKTNTFLYNAISSFRMEKSDENQVTVKYSSEFAKSEFDRVSPEFFNHFRHKVNNFKFEIDYKTDLSIKKEVMTKRKIFEKFAEINPLLRDLDDLMKFDLT
;
A
#
# COMPACT_ATOMS: atom_id res chain seq x y z
N MET A 1 49.01 -5.87 -59.92
CA MET A 1 47.91 -6.23 -59.01
C MET A 1 47.97 -5.29 -57.83
N ILE A 2 46.92 -4.51 -57.57
CA ILE A 2 46.88 -3.50 -56.50
C ILE A 2 45.93 -4.04 -55.42
N GLN A 3 46.44 -4.22 -54.20
CA GLN A 3 45.65 -4.70 -53.06
C GLN A 3 44.78 -3.55 -52.52
N LYS A 4 43.47 -3.77 -52.42
CA LYS A 4 42.52 -2.84 -51.78
C LYS A 4 42.63 -2.97 -50.26
N ALA A 5 42.65 -1.82 -49.57
CA ALA A 5 42.64 -1.74 -48.11
C ALA A 5 41.29 -2.19 -47.53
N SER A 6 41.35 -2.93 -46.41
CA SER A 6 40.20 -3.43 -45.65
C SER A 6 39.44 -2.30 -44.95
N GLU A 7 38.12 -2.41 -44.91
CA GLU A 7 37.19 -1.50 -44.23
C GLU A 7 37.55 -1.27 -42.75
N PRO A 8 37.25 -0.08 -42.17
CA PRO A 8 37.58 0.18 -40.78
C PRO A 8 36.68 -0.64 -39.85
N ILE A 9 37.28 -1.21 -38.80
CA ILE A 9 36.58 -1.87 -37.71
C ILE A 9 35.66 -0.84 -37.03
N ALA A 10 34.37 -0.95 -37.29
CA ALA A 10 33.35 -0.20 -36.58
C ALA A 10 33.42 -0.57 -35.09
N LYS A 11 33.92 0.35 -34.26
CA LYS A 11 33.86 0.20 -32.79
C LYS A 11 32.38 0.18 -32.40
N SER A 12 31.91 -0.96 -31.92
CA SER A 12 30.61 -1.06 -31.26
C SER A 12 30.62 -0.12 -30.04
N SER A 13 29.84 0.95 -30.12
CA SER A 13 29.57 1.83 -28.98
C SER A 13 28.86 1.01 -27.91
N SER A 14 29.58 0.56 -26.88
CA SER A 14 28.94 0.02 -25.69
C SER A 14 28.12 1.14 -25.06
N ASN A 15 26.82 0.92 -24.91
CA ASN A 15 25.95 1.93 -24.32
C ASN A 15 26.40 2.18 -22.87
N SER A 16 26.73 3.44 -22.57
CA SER A 16 27.17 3.85 -21.24
C SER A 16 26.07 3.58 -20.21
N GLN A 17 26.45 2.98 -19.08
CA GLN A 17 25.58 2.77 -17.92
C GLN A 17 25.08 4.09 -17.29
N PHE A 18 25.67 5.22 -17.66
CA PHE A 18 25.26 6.56 -17.25
C PHE A 18 24.46 7.30 -18.33
N SER A 19 24.06 6.62 -19.41
CA SER A 19 23.24 7.26 -20.45
C SER A 19 21.81 7.51 -19.94
N ILE A 20 21.22 8.61 -20.39
CA ILE A 20 19.84 8.99 -20.05
C ILE A 20 18.86 7.88 -20.48
N LYS A 21 19.18 7.15 -21.56
CA LYS A 21 18.42 5.96 -22.00
C LYS A 21 18.44 4.83 -20.96
N ALA A 22 19.61 4.51 -20.41
CA ALA A 22 19.72 3.52 -19.33
C ALA A 22 18.97 3.94 -18.05
N ALA A 23 18.95 5.24 -17.73
CA ALA A 23 18.18 5.75 -16.60
C ALA A 23 16.66 5.72 -16.81
N LEU A 24 16.19 5.79 -18.06
CA LEU A 24 14.79 5.62 -18.42
C LEU A 24 14.36 4.14 -18.36
N GLU A 25 15.18 3.22 -18.87
CA GLU A 25 14.92 1.77 -18.75
C GLU A 25 14.94 1.28 -17.30
N LYS A 26 15.82 1.82 -16.45
CA LYS A 26 15.92 1.45 -15.03
C LYS A 26 14.74 1.90 -14.17
N LYS A 27 13.87 2.78 -14.68
CA LYS A 27 12.72 3.31 -13.91
C LYS A 27 11.50 2.38 -13.86
N GLU A 28 11.51 1.25 -14.56
CA GLU A 28 10.39 0.28 -14.53
C GLU A 28 10.64 -0.94 -13.62
N GLU A 29 11.81 -1.05 -13.00
CA GLU A 29 12.02 -2.03 -11.94
C GLU A 29 11.46 -1.48 -10.63
N ILE A 30 10.15 -1.68 -10.45
CA ILE A 30 9.54 -1.72 -9.12
C ILE A 30 10.37 -2.73 -8.32
N LYS A 31 11.22 -2.22 -7.42
CA LYS A 31 11.91 -3.03 -6.44
C LYS A 31 10.84 -3.79 -5.68
N LYS A 32 10.63 -5.06 -6.02
CA LYS A 32 10.05 -6.02 -5.09
C LYS A 32 10.94 -5.94 -3.86
N ASP A 33 10.35 -5.61 -2.72
CA ASP A 33 11.06 -5.64 -1.45
C ASP A 33 11.77 -6.99 -1.35
N ASP A 34 13.11 -6.93 -1.32
CA ASP A 34 13.98 -8.05 -1.02
C ASP A 34 13.74 -8.44 0.45
N PHE A 35 12.62 -9.11 0.73
CA PHE A 35 12.57 -10.01 1.86
C PHE A 35 13.55 -11.13 1.51
N ALA A 36 14.70 -11.11 2.20
CA ALA A 36 15.74 -12.10 2.09
C ALA A 36 15.11 -13.50 1.95
N GLU A 37 15.43 -14.17 0.86
CA GLU A 37 15.05 -15.56 0.60
C GLU A 37 15.75 -16.44 1.64
N ILE A 38 15.16 -16.56 2.83
CA ILE A 38 15.60 -17.52 3.83
C ILE A 38 15.23 -18.89 3.27
N LYS A 39 16.23 -19.62 2.77
CA LYS A 39 16.10 -21.04 2.46
C LYS A 39 15.78 -21.78 3.76
N ASP A 40 14.51 -22.03 4.02
CA ASP A 40 14.11 -22.53 5.33
C ASP A 40 13.10 -23.69 5.23
N GLU A 41 13.66 -24.89 5.00
CA GLU A 41 12.89 -26.14 4.97
C GLU A 41 12.29 -26.51 6.34
N ASN A 42 12.61 -25.80 7.43
CA ASN A 42 12.20 -26.16 8.80
C ASN A 42 11.52 -25.05 9.62
N LEU A 43 11.07 -23.95 9.00
CA LEU A 43 10.29 -22.96 9.75
C LEU A 43 8.92 -23.49 10.17
N PRO A 44 8.48 -23.22 11.42
CA PRO A 44 7.12 -23.48 11.86
C PRO A 44 6.09 -22.81 10.94
N SER A 45 5.05 -23.57 10.59
CA SER A 45 3.97 -23.14 9.70
C SER A 45 2.61 -23.43 10.34
N ASN A 46 2.42 -22.95 11.57
CA ASN A 46 1.17 -23.15 12.27
C ASN A 46 0.01 -22.38 11.59
N HIS A 47 -1.18 -22.97 11.61
CA HIS A 47 -2.37 -22.28 11.11
C HIS A 47 -2.75 -21.14 12.05
N PHE A 48 -3.18 -20.01 11.47
CA PHE A 48 -3.78 -18.89 12.19
C PHE A 48 -5.19 -18.62 11.66
N SER A 49 -6.07 -18.10 12.52
CA SER A 49 -7.42 -17.70 12.13
C SER A 49 -7.50 -16.22 11.79
N GLN A 50 -8.56 -15.81 11.08
CA GLN A 50 -8.85 -14.40 10.85
C GLN A 50 -9.00 -13.64 12.18
N THR A 51 -9.63 -14.27 13.17
CA THR A 51 -9.86 -13.66 14.48
C THR A 51 -8.56 -13.37 15.23
N ASP A 52 -7.52 -14.21 15.06
CA ASP A 52 -6.21 -13.96 15.64
C ASP A 52 -5.55 -12.73 15.01
N LEU A 53 -5.65 -12.60 13.67
CA LEU A 53 -5.16 -11.45 12.92
C LEU A 53 -5.86 -10.17 13.32
N ASP A 54 -7.20 -10.18 13.41
CA ASP A 54 -8.00 -9.03 13.83
C ASP A 54 -7.65 -8.58 15.24
N ARG A 55 -7.47 -9.54 16.17
CA ARG A 55 -7.13 -9.25 17.56
C ARG A 55 -5.76 -8.61 17.69
N GLU A 56 -4.75 -9.15 17.01
CA GLU A 56 -3.39 -8.59 17.04
C GLU A 56 -3.34 -7.23 16.35
N TRP A 57 -4.10 -7.05 15.27
CA TRP A 57 -4.26 -5.74 14.61
C TRP A 57 -4.89 -4.70 15.53
N ASP A 58 -5.94 -5.06 16.28
CA ASP A 58 -6.58 -4.17 17.26
C ASP A 58 -5.63 -3.77 18.39
N ILE A 59 -4.81 -4.70 18.87
CA ILE A 59 -3.79 -4.43 19.90
C ILE A 59 -2.76 -3.45 19.35
N PHE A 60 -2.28 -3.69 18.13
CA PHE A 60 -1.34 -2.81 17.45
C PHE A 60 -1.92 -1.39 17.30
N LEU A 61 -3.15 -1.26 16.78
CA LEU A 61 -3.82 0.03 16.63
C LEU A 61 -3.99 0.77 17.97
N LYS A 62 -4.34 0.08 19.05
CA LYS A 62 -4.44 0.68 20.39
C LYS A 62 -3.08 1.18 20.91
N ASN A 63 -2.00 0.47 20.61
CA ASN A 63 -0.65 0.89 20.98
C ASN A 63 -0.22 2.10 20.14
N THR A 64 -0.45 2.06 18.82
CA THR A 64 -0.17 3.17 17.91
C THR A 64 -0.97 4.43 18.27
N ALA A 65 -2.23 4.29 18.70
CA ALA A 65 -3.04 5.42 19.14
C ALA A 65 -2.44 6.16 20.36
N LYS A 66 -1.68 5.46 21.21
CA LYS A 66 -1.01 6.02 22.38
C LYS A 66 0.35 6.62 22.05
N THR A 67 1.09 6.01 21.13
CA THR A 67 2.46 6.43 20.78
C THR A 67 2.49 7.48 19.68
N ASN A 68 1.63 7.35 18.67
CA ASN A 68 1.61 8.20 17.48
C ASN A 68 0.19 8.29 16.88
N THR A 69 -0.55 9.32 17.30
CA THR A 69 -1.90 9.63 16.79
C THR A 69 -1.94 9.87 15.28
N PHE A 70 -0.89 10.44 14.69
CA PHE A 70 -0.82 10.69 13.25
C PHE A 70 -0.78 9.38 12.47
N LEU A 71 0.10 8.46 12.88
CA LEU A 71 0.19 7.14 12.28
C LEU A 71 -1.10 6.35 12.46
N TYR A 72 -1.70 6.39 13.66
CA TYR A 72 -3.00 5.78 13.91
C TYR A 72 -4.06 6.27 12.94
N ASN A 73 -4.16 7.58 12.73
CA ASN A 73 -5.14 8.14 11.80
C ASN A 73 -4.93 7.65 10.36
N ALA A 74 -3.68 7.54 9.92
CA ALA A 74 -3.34 7.05 8.58
C ALA A 74 -3.74 5.56 8.38
N ILE A 75 -3.49 4.71 9.37
CA ILE A 75 -3.65 3.25 9.23
C ILE A 75 -4.96 2.72 9.83
N SER A 76 -5.71 3.52 10.59
CA SER A 76 -6.95 3.10 11.27
C SER A 76 -8.04 2.57 10.32
N SER A 77 -8.01 2.96 9.05
CA SER A 77 -8.96 2.47 8.06
C SER A 77 -8.55 1.14 7.43
N PHE A 78 -7.34 0.64 7.69
CA PHE A 78 -6.84 -0.55 7.02
C PHE A 78 -7.62 -1.78 7.48
N ARG A 79 -7.83 -2.71 6.54
CA ARG A 79 -8.42 -4.01 6.85
C ARG A 79 -7.45 -5.13 6.52
N MET A 80 -7.26 -6.02 7.49
CA MET A 80 -6.42 -7.20 7.36
C MET A 80 -7.33 -8.38 7.06
N GLU A 81 -7.09 -9.10 5.96
CA GLU A 81 -7.89 -10.26 5.59
C GLU A 81 -6.96 -11.45 5.30
N LYS A 82 -7.28 -12.60 5.87
CA LYS A 82 -6.66 -13.86 5.53
C LYS A 82 -7.23 -14.31 4.18
N SER A 83 -6.42 -14.22 3.13
CA SER A 83 -6.82 -14.62 1.78
C SER A 83 -6.58 -16.11 1.51
N ASP A 84 -5.59 -16.70 2.18
CA ASP A 84 -5.24 -18.12 2.07
C ASP A 84 -4.66 -18.64 3.39
N GLU A 85 -4.33 -19.93 3.46
CA GLU A 85 -3.73 -20.62 4.61
C GLU A 85 -2.56 -19.83 5.23
N ASN A 86 -1.67 -19.35 4.37
CA ASN A 86 -0.46 -18.60 4.71
C ASN A 86 -0.41 -17.26 3.98
N GLN A 87 -1.54 -16.61 3.71
CA GLN A 87 -1.54 -15.32 3.03
C GLN A 87 -2.42 -14.30 3.75
N VAL A 88 -1.84 -13.13 3.99
CA VAL A 88 -2.52 -11.98 4.57
C VAL A 88 -2.58 -10.87 3.52
N THR A 89 -3.80 -10.46 3.18
CA THR A 89 -4.08 -9.31 2.33
C THR A 89 -4.32 -8.08 3.20
N VAL A 90 -3.54 -7.02 2.99
CA VAL A 90 -3.72 -5.70 3.60
C VAL A 90 -4.49 -4.81 2.62
N LYS A 91 -5.70 -4.41 3.01
CA LYS A 91 -6.53 -3.48 2.26
C LYS A 91 -6.32 -2.05 2.73
N TYR A 92 -5.94 -1.16 1.82
CA TYR A 92 -5.72 0.25 2.10
C TYR A 92 -6.42 1.15 1.08
N SER A 93 -6.75 2.39 1.45
CA SER A 93 -7.49 3.34 0.60
C SER A 93 -6.65 4.48 0.02
N SER A 94 -5.41 4.68 0.51
CA SER A 94 -4.50 5.73 0.07
C SER A 94 -3.05 5.26 0.04
N GLU A 95 -2.34 5.59 -1.02
CA GLU A 95 -0.89 5.34 -1.17
C GLU A 95 -0.08 6.07 -0.10
N PHE A 96 -0.51 7.25 0.33
CA PHE A 96 0.11 7.97 1.44
C PHE A 96 0.05 7.12 2.72
N ALA A 97 -1.15 6.63 3.06
CA ALA A 97 -1.32 5.79 4.22
C ALA A 97 -0.53 4.48 4.11
N LYS A 98 -0.42 3.89 2.91
CA LYS A 98 0.44 2.73 2.66
C LYS A 98 1.89 3.06 3.00
N SER A 99 2.42 4.19 2.52
CA SER A 99 3.81 4.58 2.77
C SER A 99 4.13 4.80 4.25
N GLU A 100 3.16 5.27 5.04
CA GLU A 100 3.29 5.39 6.49
C GLU A 100 3.21 4.02 7.18
N PHE A 101 2.34 3.12 6.71
CA PHE A 101 2.27 1.74 7.20
C PHE A 101 3.53 0.94 6.88
N ASP A 102 4.11 1.08 5.70
CA ASP A 102 5.32 0.36 5.27
C ASP A 102 6.50 0.59 6.24
N ARG A 103 6.53 1.71 6.95
CA ARG A 103 7.56 1.99 7.98
C ARG A 103 7.41 1.17 9.25
N VAL A 104 6.19 0.77 9.58
CA VAL A 104 5.85 0.04 10.82
C VAL A 104 5.41 -1.40 10.57
N SER A 105 5.16 -1.75 9.31
CA SER A 105 4.74 -3.09 8.89
C SER A 105 5.75 -4.17 9.31
N PRO A 106 7.09 -3.97 9.27
CA PRO A 106 8.02 -5.00 9.68
C PRO A 106 7.90 -5.33 11.17
N GLU A 107 7.67 -4.32 12.01
CA GLU A 107 7.47 -4.51 13.46
C GLU A 107 6.20 -5.31 13.74
N PHE A 108 5.08 -4.90 13.14
CA PHE A 108 3.80 -5.58 13.28
C PHE A 108 3.87 -7.04 12.81
N PHE A 109 4.35 -7.27 11.58
CA PHE A 109 4.41 -8.62 11.03
C PHE A 109 5.43 -9.50 11.73
N ASN A 110 6.53 -8.94 12.24
CA ASN A 110 7.45 -9.71 13.07
C ASN A 110 6.78 -10.14 14.38
N HIS A 111 6.07 -9.25 15.05
CA HIS A 111 5.30 -9.60 16.26
C HIS A 111 4.26 -10.69 15.97
N PHE A 112 3.51 -10.52 14.87
CA PHE A 112 2.49 -11.48 14.45
C PHE A 112 3.10 -12.86 14.14
N ARG A 113 4.19 -12.93 13.38
CA ARG A 113 4.91 -14.19 13.08
C ARG A 113 5.28 -14.97 14.33
N HIS A 114 5.83 -14.29 15.34
CA HIS A 114 6.19 -14.91 16.60
C HIS A 114 4.96 -15.39 17.38
N LYS A 115 3.85 -14.64 17.28
CA LYS A 115 2.61 -14.97 17.96
C LYS A 115 1.93 -16.21 17.38
N VAL A 116 1.80 -16.26 16.05
CA VAL A 116 1.15 -17.38 15.36
C VAL A 116 2.11 -18.53 15.10
N ASN A 117 3.41 -18.35 15.33
CA ASN A 117 4.47 -19.31 15.01
C ASN A 117 4.37 -19.80 13.56
N ASN A 118 4.16 -18.85 12.65
CA ASN A 118 4.09 -19.08 11.22
C ASN A 118 4.98 -18.04 10.55
N PHE A 119 6.11 -18.49 10.02
CA PHE A 119 7.07 -17.63 9.33
C PHE A 119 6.97 -17.73 7.81
N LYS A 120 6.11 -18.62 7.30
CA LYS A 120 5.92 -18.87 5.87
C LYS A 120 4.83 -18.02 5.24
N PHE A 121 4.16 -17.15 6.00
CA PHE A 121 3.06 -16.37 5.43
C PHE A 121 3.54 -15.16 4.63
N GLU A 122 2.87 -14.95 3.49
CA GLU A 122 3.10 -13.87 2.55
C GLU A 122 2.12 -12.72 2.81
N ILE A 123 2.54 -11.50 2.46
CA ILE A 123 1.76 -10.28 2.64
C ILE A 123 1.47 -9.69 1.26
N ASP A 124 0.18 -9.58 0.93
CA ASP A 124 -0.28 -8.94 -0.29
C ASP A 124 -0.94 -7.59 0.02
N TYR A 125 -0.79 -6.62 -0.87
CA TYR A 125 -1.30 -5.26 -0.69
C TYR A 125 -2.35 -4.98 -1.76
N LYS A 126 -3.59 -4.73 -1.34
CA LYS A 126 -4.69 -4.41 -2.26
C LYS A 126 -5.29 -3.04 -1.96
N THR A 127 -5.43 -2.22 -3.01
CA THR A 127 -6.15 -0.96 -2.90
C THR A 127 -7.64 -1.25 -2.86
N ASP A 128 -8.31 -0.85 -1.77
CA ASP A 128 -9.75 -0.90 -1.65
C ASP A 128 -10.32 0.52 -1.58
N LEU A 129 -10.90 0.97 -2.69
CA LEU A 129 -11.49 2.30 -2.83
C LEU A 129 -12.83 2.43 -2.07
N SER A 130 -13.43 1.32 -1.61
CA SER A 130 -14.63 1.35 -0.74
C SER A 130 -14.28 1.81 0.69
N ILE A 131 -13.03 1.62 1.11
CA ILE A 131 -12.46 2.05 2.39
C ILE A 131 -12.05 3.53 2.35
N LYS A 132 -12.47 4.28 1.33
CA LYS A 132 -12.37 5.74 1.38
C LYS A 132 -13.24 6.20 2.55
N LYS A 133 -12.57 6.63 3.62
CA LYS A 133 -13.11 7.59 4.59
C LYS A 133 -13.35 8.86 3.76
N GLU A 134 -14.47 8.87 3.05
CA GLU A 134 -14.86 10.01 2.23
C GLU A 134 -14.90 11.18 3.20
N VAL A 135 -14.07 12.21 2.96
CA VAL A 135 -14.10 13.41 3.79
C VAL A 135 -15.49 14.00 3.58
N MET A 136 -16.37 13.73 4.54
CA MET A 136 -17.77 14.10 4.49
C MET A 136 -17.83 15.58 4.87
N THR A 137 -17.59 16.45 3.89
CA THR A 137 -17.68 17.90 4.07
C THR A 137 -19.14 18.30 4.26
N LYS A 138 -19.38 19.48 4.87
CA LYS A 138 -20.74 20.02 5.01
C LYS A 138 -21.46 20.09 3.66
N ARG A 139 -20.74 20.47 2.60
CA ARG A 139 -21.23 20.44 1.21
C ARG A 139 -21.68 19.04 0.77
N LYS A 140 -20.87 18.01 0.95
CA LYS A 140 -21.23 16.63 0.57
C LYS A 140 -22.39 16.06 1.38
N ILE A 141 -22.45 16.39 2.67
CA ILE A 141 -23.58 16.03 3.54
C ILE A 141 -24.86 16.66 3.00
N PHE A 142 -24.81 17.96 2.69
CA PHE A 142 -25.93 18.68 2.11
C PHE A 142 -26.36 18.09 0.76
N GLU A 143 -25.43 17.77 -0.13
CA GLU A 143 -25.74 17.13 -1.42
C GLU A 143 -26.50 15.81 -1.25
N LYS A 144 -26.04 14.92 -0.35
CA LYS A 144 -26.74 13.66 -0.05
C LYS A 144 -28.15 13.89 0.49
N PHE A 145 -28.35 14.90 1.34
CA PHE A 145 -29.68 15.23 1.84
C PHE A 145 -30.56 15.91 0.79
N ALA A 146 -29.99 16.70 -0.11
CA ALA A 146 -30.70 17.36 -1.19
C ALA A 146 -31.19 16.37 -2.26
N GLU A 147 -30.48 15.26 -2.46
CA GLU A 147 -30.96 14.14 -3.30
C GLU A 147 -32.23 13.48 -2.72
N ILE A 148 -32.35 13.43 -1.39
CA ILE A 148 -33.52 12.87 -0.70
C ILE A 148 -34.64 13.91 -0.62
N ASN A 149 -34.31 15.18 -0.34
CA ASN A 149 -35.25 16.27 -0.19
C ASN A 149 -34.88 17.44 -1.13
N PRO A 150 -35.53 17.56 -2.30
CA PRO A 150 -35.21 18.60 -3.29
C PRO A 150 -35.45 20.02 -2.77
N LEU A 151 -36.31 20.22 -1.75
CA LEU A 151 -36.54 21.53 -1.14
C LEU A 151 -35.29 22.14 -0.50
N LEU A 152 -34.30 21.30 -0.16
CA LEU A 152 -33.04 21.78 0.37
C LEU A 152 -32.24 22.57 -0.67
N ARG A 153 -32.37 22.22 -1.97
CA ARG A 153 -31.74 22.98 -3.06
C ARG A 153 -32.35 24.37 -3.18
N ASP A 154 -33.68 24.45 -3.18
CA ASP A 154 -34.39 25.72 -3.25
C ASP A 154 -34.04 26.63 -2.04
N LEU A 155 -33.87 26.01 -0.87
CA LEU A 155 -33.47 26.72 0.34
C LEU A 155 -32.01 27.21 0.27
N ASP A 156 -31.08 26.41 -0.26
CA ASP A 156 -29.70 26.83 -0.49
C ASP A 156 -29.60 27.95 -1.54
N ASP A 157 -30.40 27.88 -2.61
CA ASP A 157 -30.44 28.93 -3.63
C ASP A 157 -30.98 30.26 -3.06
N LEU A 158 -31.94 30.19 -2.14
CA LEU A 158 -32.53 31.35 -1.47
C LEU A 158 -31.62 31.93 -0.38
N MET A 159 -31.09 31.07 0.49
CA MET A 159 -30.37 31.46 1.71
C MET A 159 -28.85 31.53 1.53
N LYS A 160 -28.32 30.89 0.47
CA LYS A 160 -26.90 30.78 0.12
C LYS A 160 -26.05 30.30 1.29
N PHE A 161 -26.23 29.04 1.68
CA PHE A 161 -25.56 28.52 2.86
C PHE A 161 -24.03 28.52 2.70
N ASP A 162 -23.33 28.94 3.75
CA ASP A 162 -21.88 28.83 3.84
C ASP A 162 -21.49 27.39 4.17
N LEU A 163 -21.40 26.56 3.12
CA LEU A 163 -21.08 25.13 3.20
C LEU A 163 -19.56 24.84 3.09
N THR A 164 -18.72 25.80 3.49
CA THR A 164 -17.26 25.63 3.60
C THR A 164 -16.83 24.68 4.72
#